data_AF-A0A6J4X1K5-F1
#
_entry.id   AF-A0A6J4X1K5-F1
#
_cell.length_a   1.000
_cell.length_b   1.000
_cell.length_c   1.000
_cell.angle_alpha   90.00
_cell.angle_beta   90.00
_cell.angle_gamma   90.00
#
_symmetry.space_group_name_H-M   'P 1'
#
loop_
_entity.id
_entity.type
_entity.pdbx_description
1 polymer ?
#
loop_
_entity_poly.entity_id
_entity_poly.type
_entity_poly.pdbx_seq_one_letter_code
_entity_poly.pdbx_strand_id
1 'polypeptide(L)' 'MPCTPVIPSPWIPGSPTVLVANMPALNDSSKLMCAYAGVIQIVIPGQATIQVP' A
#
# COMPACT_ATOMS: atom_id res chain seq x y z
N MET A 1 -3.96 6.52 -23.02
CA MET A 1 -4.51 6.49 -21.64
C MET A 1 -3.70 7.46 -20.81
N PRO A 2 -4.33 8.43 -20.11
CA PRO A 2 -3.58 9.32 -19.24
C PRO A 2 -2.96 8.49 -18.11
N CYS A 3 -1.68 8.70 -17.83
CA CYS A 3 -0.88 7.93 -16.88
C CYS A 3 -1.27 8.19 -15.42
N THR A 4 -2.53 8.58 -15.17
CA THR A 4 -3.04 8.95 -13.87
C THR A 4 -3.51 7.69 -13.15
N PRO A 5 -2.97 7.37 -11.96
CA PRO A 5 -3.42 6.24 -11.19
C PRO A 5 -4.88 6.45 -10.79
N VAL A 6 -5.76 5.58 -11.25
CA VAL A 6 -7.15 5.49 -10.76
C VAL A 6 -7.18 4.40 -9.72
N ILE A 7 -7.45 4.77 -8.48
CA ILE A 7 -7.37 3.91 -7.31
C ILE A 7 -8.80 3.55 -6.87
N PRO A 8 -9.36 2.41 -7.30
CA PRO A 8 -10.72 2.00 -6.95
C PRO A 8 -10.80 1.30 -5.58
N SER A 9 -9.69 0.78 -5.07
CA SER A 9 -9.66 -0.03 -3.84
C SER A 9 -8.55 0.42 -2.88
N PRO A 10 -8.67 0.11 -1.58
CA PRO A 10 -7.56 0.24 -0.64
C PRO A 10 -6.39 -0.69 -1.01
N TRP A 11 -5.25 -0.45 -0.38
CA TRP A 11 -4.05 -1.28 -0.48
C TRP A 11 -4.28 -2.63 0.19
N ILE A 12 -3.74 -3.70 -0.41
CA ILE A 12 -3.86 -5.08 0.06
C ILE A 12 -2.54 -5.82 -0.22
N PRO A 13 -2.07 -6.72 0.67
CA PRO A 13 -2.50 -6.90 2.04
C PRO A 13 -1.99 -5.75 2.94
N GLY A 14 -2.81 -5.30 3.88
CA GLY A 14 -2.35 -4.47 4.99
C GLY A 14 -1.75 -5.35 6.11
N SER A 15 -1.03 -4.74 7.04
CA SER A 15 -0.45 -5.47 8.17
C SER A 15 -1.54 -6.09 9.05
N PRO A 16 -1.38 -7.36 9.47
CA PRO A 16 -2.34 -8.04 10.34
C PRO A 16 -2.22 -7.64 11.82
N THR A 17 -1.11 -7.05 12.25
CA THR A 17 -0.81 -6.85 13.69
C THR A 17 -0.71 -5.38 14.10
N VAL A 18 -0.40 -4.47 13.17
CA VAL A 18 -0.20 -3.05 13.48
C VAL A 18 -1.30 -2.24 12.82
N LEU A 19 -2.04 -1.50 13.65
CA LEU A 19 -3.05 -0.54 13.22
C LEU A 19 -2.53 0.89 13.41
N VAL A 20 -2.67 1.71 12.37
CA VAL A 20 -2.44 3.16 12.41
C VAL A 20 -3.78 3.84 12.23
N ALA A 21 -4.21 4.63 13.22
CA ALA A 21 -5.52 5.30 13.20
C ALA A 21 -6.69 4.33 12.89
N ASN A 22 -6.69 3.15 13.53
CA ASN A 22 -7.68 2.08 13.35
C ASN A 22 -7.70 1.43 11.94
N MET A 23 -6.70 1.69 11.09
CA MET A 23 -6.54 1.03 9.79
C MET A 23 -5.27 0.16 9.76
N PRO A 24 -5.24 -0.95 9.00
CA PRO A 24 -4.04 -1.76 8.82
C PRO A 24 -2.87 -0.90 8.32
N ALA A 25 -1.73 -1.00 9.00
CA ALA A 25 -0.51 -0.34 8.55
C ALA A 25 -0.06 -0.89 7.18
N LEU A 26 0.48 -0.01 6.34
CA LEU A 26 1.05 -0.39 5.04
C LEU A 26 2.50 -0.83 5.22
N ASN A 27 2.88 -1.92 4.57
CA ASN A 27 4.28 -2.37 4.48
C ASN A 27 4.69 -2.56 3.01
N ASP A 28 5.92 -2.97 2.78
CA ASP A 28 6.49 -3.23 1.45
C ASP A 28 5.75 -4.33 0.67
N SER A 29 5.04 -5.22 1.37
CA SER A 29 4.19 -6.23 0.75
C SER A 29 2.83 -5.68 0.28
N SER A 30 2.40 -4.53 0.80
CA SER A 30 1.14 -3.89 0.43
C SER A 30 1.19 -3.37 -1.02
N LYS A 31 0.24 -3.82 -1.84
CA LYS A 31 0.09 -3.41 -3.24
C LYS A 31 -1.26 -2.75 -3.47
N LEU A 32 -1.31 -1.86 -4.45
CA LEU A 32 -2.54 -1.22 -4.88
C LEU A 32 -2.77 -1.43 -6.36
N MET A 33 -3.95 -1.94 -6.69
CA MET A 33 -4.36 -2.24 -8.05
C MET A 33 -5.03 -1.01 -8.66
N CYS A 34 -4.46 -0.47 -9.72
CA CYS A 34 -5.05 0.59 -10.50
C CYS A 34 -6.19 0.02 -11.37
N ALA A 35 -7.27 0.79 -11.57
CA ALA A 35 -8.38 0.41 -12.45
C ALA A 35 -7.96 0.12 -13.89
N TYR A 36 -6.78 0.63 -14.29
CA TYR A 36 -6.15 0.39 -15.59
C TYR A 36 -5.16 -0.79 -15.58
N ALA A 37 -5.32 -1.76 -14.68
CA ALA A 37 -4.44 -2.93 -14.52
C ALA A 37 -2.97 -2.62 -14.18
N GLY A 38 -2.68 -1.40 -13.73
CA GLY A 38 -1.38 -1.05 -13.14
C GLY A 38 -1.26 -1.53 -11.70
N VAL A 39 -0.03 -1.72 -11.22
CA VAL A 39 0.26 -2.06 -9.83
C VAL A 39 1.12 -0.97 -9.22
N ILE A 40 0.67 -0.41 -8.10
CA ILE A 40 1.44 0.52 -7.28
C ILE A 40 2.00 -0.26 -6.10
N GLN A 41 3.31 -0.18 -5.90
CA GLN A 41 4.04 -0.89 -4.84
C GLN A 41 4.93 0.07 -4.07
N ILE A 42 5.16 -0.21 -2.79
CA ILE A 42 6.02 0.58 -1.92
C ILE A 42 7.45 0.06 -2.06
N VAL A 43 8.32 0.83 -2.72
CA VAL A 43 9.73 0.45 -2.91
C VAL A 43 10.60 0.94 -1.74
N ILE A 44 10.34 2.16 -1.27
CA ILE A 44 11.03 2.77 -0.13
C ILE A 44 9.97 3.43 0.76
N PRO A 45 9.64 2.86 1.93
CA PRO A 45 8.60 3.41 2.82
C PRO A 45 9.07 4.68 3.55
N GLY A 46 10.35 5.07 3.47
CA GLY A 46 10.92 6.24 4.15
C GLY A 46 11.08 6.07 5.67
N GLN A 47 10.39 5.10 6.26
CA GLN A 47 10.52 4.71 7.66
C GLN A 47 11.55 3.57 7.82
N ALA A 48 12.70 3.90 8.39
CA ALA A 48 13.79 2.93 8.65
C ALA A 48 13.78 2.35 10.07
N THR A 49 12.96 2.88 10.97
CA THR A 49 13.01 2.59 12.42
C THR A 49 12.07 1.50 12.88
N ILE A 50 10.96 1.27 12.17
CA ILE A 50 10.00 0.20 12.48
C ILE A 50 9.69 -0.54 11.18
N GLN A 51 9.71 -1.87 11.26
CA GLN A 51 9.27 -2.76 10.20
C GLN A 51 8.00 -3.45 10.67
N VAL A 52 6.96 -3.34 9.86
CA VAL A 52 5.64 -3.87 10.16
C VAL A 52 5.46 -5.16 9.35
N PRO A 53 5.22 -6.32 9.99
CA PRO A 53 5.00 -7.58 9.29
C PRO A 53 3.66 -7.62 8.55
#